data_AF-A0A3B0XVY2-F1
#
_entry.id   AF-A0A3B0XVY2-F1
#
_cell.length_a   1.000
_cell.length_b   1.000
_cell.length_c   1.000
_cell.angle_alpha   90.00
_cell.angle_beta   90.00
_cell.angle_gamma   90.00
#
_symmetry.space_group_name_H-M   'P 1'
#
loop_
_entity.id
_entity.type
_entity.pdbx_description
1 polymer ?
#
loop_
_entity_poly.entity_id
_entity_poly.type
_entity_poly.pdbx_seq_one_letter_code
_entity_poly.pdbx_strand_id
1 'polypeptide(L)'
;MFKRLFASKQRPYFKTPFRQDTLSSDLSGTRFEISLPPQDYAFAEKPCQPKVNLFDKSLYDYETEPDRNGHPPHNRGVMTECVFKRNWFTYGPIWRASHIGSLQCVGVVCDTSQMVAGLNCFNPEQFEKLILHSLYYSKGPGFGNENTSPVNWKIRQIQGADWAYLESWSRKPAWIESTDRYRDANFSVSMYAPLFEDKYLILSFVGIGSLPAEASNRALFSRIESIIPSLKIELSPSALKQKADAEKKFPDAHYSQSREPEPWKYYTSFREGDVLKGEDELVIEGPCSPPPSLL
;
A
#
# COMPACT_ATOMS: atom_id res chain seq x y z
N MET A 1 14.63 -27.44 -7.05
CA MET A 1 16.03 -27.06 -6.75
C MET A 1 16.80 -26.57 -7.99
N PHE A 2 16.69 -27.24 -9.15
CA PHE A 2 17.45 -26.91 -10.36
C PHE A 2 17.36 -25.43 -10.81
N LYS A 3 16.18 -24.80 -10.69
CA LYS A 3 15.97 -23.38 -11.01
C LYS A 3 16.84 -22.42 -10.18
N ARG A 4 17.28 -22.80 -8.97
CA ARG A 4 18.16 -21.97 -8.13
C ARG A 4 19.60 -21.96 -8.61
N LEU A 5 20.03 -22.94 -9.42
CA LEU A 5 21.39 -22.98 -9.97
C LEU A 5 21.66 -21.80 -10.91
N PHE A 6 20.63 -21.32 -11.60
CA PHE A 6 20.70 -20.20 -12.54
C PHE A 6 20.20 -18.88 -11.93
N ALA A 7 19.95 -18.86 -10.62
CA ALA A 7 19.48 -17.67 -9.94
C ALA A 7 20.60 -16.62 -9.85
N SER A 8 20.24 -15.35 -9.93
CA SER A 8 21.18 -14.24 -9.82
C SER A 8 20.48 -13.01 -9.26
N LYS A 9 21.21 -11.92 -9.04
CA LYS A 9 20.60 -10.63 -8.67
C LYS A 9 19.62 -10.11 -9.73
N GLN A 10 19.85 -10.45 -11.01
CA GLN A 10 18.98 -10.08 -12.13
C GLN A 10 17.80 -11.04 -12.31
N ARG A 11 17.95 -12.29 -11.85
CA ARG A 11 16.93 -13.35 -11.93
C ARG A 11 16.80 -14.01 -10.56
N PRO A 12 16.24 -13.29 -9.57
CA PRO A 12 16.05 -13.84 -8.24
C PRO A 12 15.19 -15.09 -8.27
N TYR A 13 15.58 -16.10 -7.52
CA TYR A 13 14.79 -17.30 -7.30
C TYR A 13 13.84 -17.09 -6.13
N PHE A 14 12.54 -17.17 -6.38
CA PHE A 14 11.55 -17.36 -5.33
C PHE A 14 11.47 -18.85 -4.99
N LYS A 15 11.52 -19.19 -3.70
CA LYS A 15 11.32 -20.57 -3.26
C LYS A 15 9.89 -20.97 -3.64
N THR A 16 9.76 -21.61 -4.80
CA THR A 16 8.45 -21.90 -5.38
C THR A 16 7.84 -23.04 -4.59
N PRO A 17 6.61 -22.91 -4.09
CA PRO A 17 5.83 -24.04 -3.61
C PRO A 17 5.14 -24.73 -4.80
N PHE A 18 4.83 -26.01 -4.61
CA PHE A 18 4.13 -26.87 -5.57
C PHE A 18 2.65 -26.49 -5.79
N ARG A 19 2.08 -25.55 -4.99
CA ARG A 19 0.69 -25.08 -5.07
C ARG A 19 0.56 -23.59 -4.71
N GLN A 20 -0.44 -22.92 -5.28
CA GLN A 20 -0.94 -21.63 -4.79
C GLN A 20 -2.02 -21.91 -3.74
N ASP A 21 -2.05 -21.12 -2.67
CA ASP A 21 -3.12 -21.16 -1.66
C ASP A 21 -4.09 -20.00 -1.95
N THR A 22 -5.37 -20.31 -2.04
CA THR A 22 -6.43 -19.29 -2.13
C THR A 22 -6.80 -18.85 -0.73
N LEU A 23 -6.59 -17.57 -0.43
CA LEU A 23 -7.03 -16.92 0.79
C LEU A 23 -8.39 -16.29 0.53
N SER A 24 -9.31 -16.44 1.48
CA SER A 24 -10.67 -15.89 1.40
C SER A 24 -11.07 -15.31 2.75
N SER A 25 -11.76 -14.17 2.71
CA SER A 25 -12.28 -13.49 3.90
C SER A 25 -13.69 -12.96 3.63
N ASP A 26 -14.58 -13.16 4.59
CA ASP A 26 -15.87 -12.48 4.70
C ASP A 26 -15.68 -11.15 5.44
N LEU A 27 -15.81 -10.03 4.73
CA LEU A 27 -15.65 -8.67 5.24
C LEU A 27 -17.02 -8.02 5.44
N SER A 28 -17.75 -8.46 6.46
CA SER A 28 -19.15 -8.05 6.73
C SER A 28 -20.12 -8.29 5.55
N GLY A 29 -20.04 -9.48 4.95
CA GLY A 29 -20.86 -9.92 3.82
C GLY A 29 -20.22 -9.65 2.45
N THR A 30 -19.21 -8.78 2.37
CA THR A 30 -18.41 -8.58 1.16
C THR A 30 -17.29 -9.63 1.13
N ARG A 31 -17.24 -10.46 0.09
CA ARG A 31 -16.24 -11.53 -0.01
C ARG A 31 -14.99 -11.04 -0.73
N PHE A 32 -13.84 -11.21 -0.11
CA PHE A 32 -12.53 -10.95 -0.71
C PHE A 32 -11.79 -12.27 -0.93
N GLU A 33 -11.16 -12.46 -2.10
CA GLU A 33 -10.29 -13.59 -2.38
C GLU A 33 -9.01 -13.19 -3.12
N ILE A 34 -7.93 -13.91 -2.86
CA ILE A 34 -6.66 -13.78 -3.55
C ILE A 34 -5.91 -15.11 -3.56
N SER A 35 -5.29 -15.48 -4.67
CA SER A 35 -4.43 -16.66 -4.74
C SER A 35 -2.96 -16.27 -4.61
N LEU A 36 -2.32 -16.74 -3.54
CA LEU A 36 -0.95 -16.41 -3.22
C LEU A 36 -0.09 -17.67 -3.07
N PRO A 37 1.20 -17.60 -3.40
CA PRO A 37 2.13 -18.63 -2.96
C PRO A 37 2.15 -18.68 -1.42
N PRO A 38 2.27 -19.85 -0.78
CA PRO A 38 2.51 -19.93 0.65
C PRO A 38 3.70 -19.07 1.08
N GLN A 39 3.63 -18.63 2.33
CA GLN A 39 4.67 -17.83 2.95
C GLN A 39 6.00 -18.58 2.98
N ASP A 40 7.11 -17.84 2.92
CA ASP A 40 8.42 -18.44 3.20
C ASP A 40 8.48 -18.90 4.68
N TYR A 41 8.93 -20.14 4.89
CA TYR A 41 9.05 -20.79 6.21
C TYR A 41 9.91 -20.02 7.22
N ALA A 42 10.74 -19.09 6.76
CA ALA A 42 11.50 -18.19 7.62
C ALA A 42 10.62 -17.19 8.40
N PHE A 43 9.35 -17.04 8.05
CA PHE A 43 8.39 -16.17 8.72
C PHE A 43 7.29 -16.98 9.39
N ALA A 44 6.90 -16.59 10.61
CA ALA A 44 5.76 -17.17 11.30
C ALA A 44 4.47 -16.94 10.49
N GLU A 45 3.69 -18.00 10.28
CA GLU A 45 2.47 -17.91 9.51
C GLU A 45 1.44 -17.04 10.25
N LYS A 46 1.00 -15.96 9.60
CA LYS A 46 -0.21 -15.23 9.99
C LYS A 46 -1.35 -15.72 9.10
N PRO A 47 -2.35 -16.43 9.65
CA PRO A 47 -3.47 -16.90 8.85
C PRO A 47 -4.27 -15.73 8.29
N CYS A 48 -4.90 -15.94 7.13
CA CYS A 48 -5.93 -15.04 6.64
C CYS A 48 -7.09 -15.04 7.64
N GLN A 49 -7.59 -13.86 8.01
CA GLN A 49 -8.78 -13.75 8.84
C GLN A 49 -9.98 -14.24 7.99
N PRO A 50 -10.69 -15.30 8.41
CA PRO A 50 -11.76 -15.86 7.58
C PRO A 50 -13.03 -15.00 7.60
N LYS A 51 -13.24 -14.25 8.68
CA LYS A 51 -14.38 -13.35 8.87
C LYS A 51 -13.96 -12.14 9.70
N VAL A 52 -14.30 -10.95 9.23
CA VAL A 52 -14.01 -9.68 9.89
C VAL A 52 -15.29 -8.84 9.91
N ASN A 53 -15.67 -8.34 11.09
CA ASN A 53 -16.74 -7.36 11.19
C ASN A 53 -16.17 -5.95 10.96
N LEU A 54 -16.23 -5.46 9.72
CA LEU A 54 -15.70 -4.13 9.36
C LEU A 54 -16.34 -2.96 10.10
N PHE A 55 -17.48 -3.16 10.77
CA PHE A 55 -18.18 -2.11 11.51
C PHE A 55 -17.80 -2.06 12.99
N ASP A 56 -17.02 -3.02 13.48
CA ASP A 56 -16.44 -2.97 14.81
C ASP A 56 -15.29 -1.94 14.85
N LYS A 57 -15.55 -0.80 15.51
CA LYS A 57 -14.59 0.30 15.60
C LYS A 57 -13.34 -0.05 16.40
N SER A 58 -13.40 -1.06 17.26
CA SER A 58 -12.23 -1.51 18.05
C SER A 58 -11.14 -2.17 17.20
N LEU A 59 -11.46 -2.54 15.94
CA LEU A 59 -10.51 -3.12 15.01
C LEU A 59 -9.60 -2.07 14.35
N TYR A 60 -9.90 -0.77 14.50
CA TYR A 60 -9.19 0.30 13.83
C TYR A 60 -8.42 1.15 14.81
N ASP A 61 -7.20 1.49 14.43
CA ASP A 61 -6.45 2.56 15.05
C ASP A 61 -6.73 3.86 14.30
N TYR A 62 -7.22 4.88 15.00
CA TYR A 62 -7.57 6.17 14.40
C TYR A 62 -6.46 7.16 14.69
N GLU A 63 -5.99 7.84 13.64
CA GLU A 63 -5.03 8.91 13.79
C GLU A 63 -5.72 10.14 14.40
N THR A 64 -5.56 10.33 15.72
CA THR A 64 -6.17 11.42 16.51
C THR A 64 -5.20 12.57 16.83
N GLU A 65 -3.91 12.36 16.62
CA GLU A 65 -2.89 13.37 16.84
C GLU A 65 -2.54 14.13 15.55
N PRO A 66 -2.12 15.40 15.64
CA PRO A 66 -1.54 16.09 14.50
C PRO A 66 -0.40 15.30 13.88
N ASP A 67 -0.23 15.46 12.57
CA ASP A 67 0.93 14.88 11.91
C ASP A 67 2.22 15.53 12.41
N ARG A 68 3.37 14.93 12.06
CA ARG A 68 4.69 15.45 12.43
C ARG A 68 5.00 16.87 11.92
N ASN A 69 4.11 17.47 11.12
CA ASN A 69 4.21 18.83 10.58
C ASN A 69 3.22 19.79 11.24
N GLY A 70 2.48 19.32 12.25
CA GLY A 70 1.43 20.08 12.90
C GLY A 70 0.14 20.22 12.08
N HIS A 71 -0.03 19.44 11.00
CA HIS A 71 -1.31 19.39 10.30
C HIS A 71 -2.33 18.60 11.13
N PRO A 72 -3.62 19.00 11.15
CA PRO A 72 -4.63 18.34 11.95
C PRO A 72 -4.71 16.83 11.70
N PRO A 73 -5.11 16.04 12.71
CA PRO A 73 -5.39 14.62 12.54
C PRO A 73 -6.43 14.44 11.44
N HIS A 74 -6.24 13.40 10.64
CA HIS A 74 -7.14 13.10 9.54
C HIS A 74 -8.16 12.01 9.88
N ASN A 75 -8.14 11.49 11.12
CA ASN A 75 -9.16 10.60 11.69
C ASN A 75 -9.51 9.39 10.82
N ARG A 76 -8.55 8.94 9.99
CA ARG A 76 -8.70 7.70 9.24
C ARG A 76 -8.39 6.55 10.17
N GLY A 77 -9.29 5.58 10.22
CA GLY A 77 -9.06 4.31 10.88
C GLY A 77 -8.25 3.38 9.98
N VAL A 78 -7.16 2.82 10.48
CA VAL A 78 -6.43 1.73 9.81
C VAL A 78 -6.59 0.48 10.63
N MET A 79 -7.02 -0.62 10.01
CA MET A 79 -7.24 -1.87 10.74
C MET A 79 -5.95 -2.36 11.39
N THR A 80 -5.99 -2.62 12.69
CA THR A 80 -4.82 -2.96 13.53
C THR A 80 -4.18 -4.28 13.12
N GLU A 81 -5.01 -5.30 12.87
CA GLU A 81 -4.59 -6.57 12.31
C GLU A 81 -5.00 -6.66 10.84
N CYS A 82 -4.05 -6.94 9.95
CA CYS A 82 -4.33 -7.10 8.53
C CYS A 82 -5.28 -8.28 8.24
N VAL A 83 -6.06 -8.19 7.14
CA VAL A 83 -6.89 -9.30 6.64
C VAL A 83 -6.00 -10.52 6.37
N PHE A 84 -4.84 -10.28 5.75
CA PHE A 84 -3.80 -11.27 5.55
C PHE A 84 -2.45 -10.58 5.36
N LYS A 85 -1.38 -11.35 5.58
CA LYS A 85 0.00 -10.96 5.29
C LYS A 85 0.79 -12.16 4.81
N ARG A 86 1.55 -11.99 3.73
CA ARG A 86 2.47 -12.99 3.19
C ARG A 86 3.82 -12.34 2.93
N ASN A 87 4.89 -13.07 3.26
CA ASN A 87 6.27 -12.63 3.07
C ASN A 87 7.05 -13.70 2.31
N TRP A 88 7.87 -13.26 1.37
CA TRP A 88 8.74 -14.12 0.59
C TRP A 88 10.15 -13.56 0.55
N PHE A 89 11.13 -14.43 0.66
CA PHE A 89 12.49 -14.10 0.31
C PHE A 89 12.78 -14.42 -1.15
N THR A 90 13.68 -13.64 -1.74
CA THR A 90 14.31 -13.98 -3.01
C THR A 90 15.75 -14.43 -2.78
N TYR A 91 16.19 -15.40 -3.57
CA TYR A 91 17.50 -16.04 -3.40
C TYR A 91 18.34 -15.91 -4.67
N GLY A 92 19.64 -15.77 -4.46
CA GLY A 92 20.64 -15.90 -5.53
C GLY A 92 21.03 -17.36 -5.78
N PRO A 93 22.19 -17.59 -6.41
CA PRO A 93 22.70 -18.93 -6.67
C PRO A 93 22.78 -19.80 -5.40
N ILE A 94 22.81 -21.12 -5.56
CA ILE A 94 22.78 -22.07 -4.43
C ILE A 94 23.94 -21.90 -3.44
N TRP A 95 25.12 -21.47 -3.91
CA TRP A 95 26.29 -21.20 -3.06
C TRP A 95 26.19 -19.92 -2.24
N ARG A 96 25.18 -19.07 -2.48
CA ARG A 96 24.86 -17.94 -1.61
C ARG A 96 23.82 -18.38 -0.59
N ALA A 97 24.24 -18.46 0.67
CA ALA A 97 23.37 -18.87 1.78
C ALA A 97 22.25 -17.85 2.02
N SER A 98 22.57 -16.55 2.03
CA SER A 98 21.63 -15.48 2.36
C SER A 98 20.69 -15.13 1.20
N HIS A 99 19.48 -14.69 1.54
CA HIS A 99 18.56 -14.07 0.59
C HIS A 99 19.19 -12.79 0.00
N ILE A 100 18.66 -12.38 -1.15
CA ILE A 100 19.11 -11.19 -1.89
C ILE A 100 18.06 -10.09 -1.94
N GLY A 101 16.87 -10.36 -1.42
CA GLY A 101 15.77 -9.43 -1.37
C GLY A 101 14.53 -10.09 -0.77
N SER A 102 13.42 -9.35 -0.77
CA SER A 102 12.14 -9.82 -0.27
C SER A 102 10.97 -9.19 -1.03
N LEU A 103 9.83 -9.86 -0.94
CA LEU A 103 8.54 -9.36 -1.37
C LEU A 103 7.54 -9.62 -0.24
N GLN A 104 6.80 -8.59 0.13
CA GLN A 104 5.68 -8.69 1.07
C GLN A 104 4.38 -8.37 0.33
N CYS A 105 3.29 -9.03 0.71
CA CYS A 105 1.93 -8.71 0.29
C CYS A 105 1.03 -8.62 1.53
N VAL A 106 0.28 -7.53 1.66
CA VAL A 106 -0.59 -7.24 2.81
C VAL A 106 -1.93 -6.71 2.31
N GLY A 107 -3.02 -7.22 2.88
CA GLY A 107 -4.37 -6.67 2.72
C GLY A 107 -4.84 -6.01 4.03
N VAL A 108 -5.15 -4.71 3.99
CA VAL A 108 -5.63 -3.93 5.14
C VAL A 108 -6.86 -3.14 4.74
N VAL A 109 -7.85 -3.07 5.64
CA VAL A 109 -9.03 -2.23 5.46
C VAL A 109 -8.83 -0.91 6.18
N CYS A 110 -9.24 0.17 5.53
CA CYS A 110 -9.30 1.49 6.11
C CYS A 110 -10.74 1.94 6.29
N ASP A 111 -10.97 2.68 7.36
CA ASP A 111 -12.23 3.29 7.75
C ASP A 111 -12.17 4.80 7.64
N THR A 112 -13.12 5.39 6.92
CA THR A 112 -13.22 6.83 6.73
C THR A 112 -14.41 7.46 7.45
N SER A 113 -15.12 6.72 8.31
CA SER A 113 -16.35 7.22 8.93
C SER A 113 -16.14 8.42 9.86
N GLN A 114 -14.93 8.63 10.36
CA GLN A 114 -14.56 9.75 11.25
C GLN A 114 -13.83 10.87 10.49
N MET A 115 -13.64 10.70 9.18
CA MET A 115 -13.08 11.74 8.32
C MET A 115 -14.16 12.78 7.96
N VAL A 116 -13.86 13.66 7.00
CA VAL A 116 -14.78 14.72 6.58
C VAL A 116 -16.16 14.17 6.18
N ALA A 117 -17.22 14.84 6.66
CA ALA A 117 -18.59 14.43 6.39
C ALA A 117 -18.90 14.46 4.88
N GLY A 118 -19.58 13.42 4.39
CA GLY A 118 -20.00 13.33 2.99
C GLY A 118 -18.97 12.70 2.04
N LEU A 119 -17.80 12.27 2.54
CA LEU A 119 -16.88 11.43 1.78
C LEU A 119 -17.53 10.06 1.48
N ASN A 120 -17.44 9.62 0.24
CA ASN A 120 -17.99 8.34 -0.21
C ASN A 120 -16.95 7.60 -1.06
N CYS A 121 -16.51 6.43 -0.60
CA CYS A 121 -15.52 5.61 -1.30
C CYS A 121 -16.03 5.07 -2.64
N PHE A 122 -17.35 4.98 -2.86
CA PHE A 122 -17.91 4.61 -4.16
C PHE A 122 -18.00 5.79 -5.15
N ASN A 123 -17.76 7.03 -4.72
CA ASN A 123 -17.56 8.15 -5.65
C ASN A 123 -16.09 8.14 -6.13
N PRO A 124 -15.81 7.90 -7.42
CA PRO A 124 -14.44 7.77 -7.92
C PRO A 124 -13.53 8.98 -7.67
N GLU A 125 -14.04 10.19 -7.81
CA GLU A 125 -13.26 11.43 -7.61
C GLU A 125 -12.90 11.62 -6.13
N GLN A 126 -13.86 11.38 -5.25
CA GLN A 126 -13.64 11.46 -3.79
C GLN A 126 -12.69 10.35 -3.33
N PHE A 127 -12.84 9.14 -3.89
CA PHE A 127 -11.95 8.02 -3.59
C PHE A 127 -10.52 8.27 -4.07
N GLU A 128 -10.34 8.89 -5.24
CA GLU A 128 -9.02 9.32 -5.71
C GLU A 128 -8.38 10.33 -4.75
N LYS A 129 -9.11 11.36 -4.31
CA LYS A 129 -8.63 12.30 -3.28
C LYS A 129 -8.21 11.59 -2.00
N LEU A 130 -9.01 10.62 -1.55
CA LEU A 130 -8.70 9.79 -0.38
C LEU A 130 -7.43 8.94 -0.57
N ILE A 131 -7.21 8.38 -1.76
CA ILE A 131 -5.99 7.64 -2.07
C ILE A 131 -4.77 8.56 -1.97
N LEU A 132 -4.83 9.76 -2.57
CA LEU A 132 -3.72 10.72 -2.51
C LEU A 132 -3.44 11.18 -1.09
N HIS A 133 -4.49 11.44 -0.33
CA HIS A 133 -4.41 11.73 1.08
C HIS A 133 -3.73 10.58 1.84
N SER A 134 -4.15 9.32 1.61
CA SER A 134 -3.47 8.14 2.16
C SER A 134 -2.00 8.06 1.76
N LEU A 135 -1.65 8.38 0.51
CA LEU A 135 -0.27 8.35 0.04
C LEU A 135 0.59 9.42 0.71
N TYR A 136 0.05 10.60 0.97
CA TYR A 136 0.76 11.66 1.70
C TYR A 136 1.25 11.15 3.07
N TYR A 137 0.38 10.47 3.83
CA TYR A 137 0.69 9.94 5.17
C TYR A 137 1.45 8.61 5.19
N SER A 138 1.49 7.87 4.09
CA SER A 138 2.16 6.54 4.05
C SER A 138 3.43 6.51 3.20
N LYS A 139 3.58 7.44 2.26
CA LYS A 139 4.67 7.50 1.27
C LYS A 139 5.21 8.90 1.03
N GLY A 140 4.50 9.94 1.46
CA GLY A 140 4.84 11.33 1.22
C GLY A 140 5.38 12.06 2.45
N PRO A 141 5.28 13.41 2.45
CA PRO A 141 5.79 14.25 3.52
C PRO A 141 5.21 13.94 4.90
N GLY A 142 3.96 13.49 5.00
CA GLY A 142 3.34 13.08 6.27
C GLY A 142 4.07 11.91 6.94
N PHE A 143 4.65 10.99 6.16
CA PHE A 143 5.42 9.84 6.68
C PHE A 143 6.89 10.15 6.93
N GLY A 144 7.52 10.90 6.02
CA GLY A 144 8.95 11.26 6.10
C GLY A 144 9.93 10.44 5.30
N ASN A 145 9.44 9.44 4.58
CA ASN A 145 10.22 8.86 3.50
C ASN A 145 9.96 9.65 2.22
N GLU A 146 11.03 10.06 1.55
CA GLU A 146 10.88 10.59 0.21
C GLU A 146 10.55 9.48 -0.77
N ASN A 147 9.39 9.56 -1.41
CA ASN A 147 9.02 8.69 -2.52
C ASN A 147 8.49 9.51 -3.70
N THR A 148 8.60 8.93 -4.90
CA THR A 148 7.85 9.38 -6.08
C THR A 148 6.54 8.58 -6.10
N SER A 149 5.39 9.26 -5.98
CA SER A 149 4.07 8.62 -5.95
C SER A 149 2.96 9.62 -6.31
N PRO A 150 1.85 9.19 -6.92
CA PRO A 150 1.66 7.89 -7.57
C PRO A 150 2.45 7.80 -8.89
N VAL A 151 2.99 6.61 -9.19
CA VAL A 151 3.63 6.29 -10.48
C VAL A 151 2.79 5.21 -11.18
N ASN A 152 2.71 5.24 -12.51
CA ASN A 152 1.96 4.26 -13.31
C ASN A 152 0.50 4.10 -12.86
N TRP A 153 -0.14 5.23 -12.49
CA TRP A 153 -1.55 5.28 -12.11
C TRP A 153 -2.44 4.70 -13.21
N LYS A 154 -3.34 3.79 -12.83
CA LYS A 154 -4.34 3.22 -13.73
C LYS A 154 -5.48 2.60 -12.95
N ILE A 155 -6.67 2.60 -13.53
CA ILE A 155 -7.80 1.81 -13.05
C ILE A 155 -7.79 0.46 -13.75
N ARG A 156 -7.77 -0.62 -12.96
CA ARG A 156 -7.85 -1.99 -13.47
C ARG A 156 -9.22 -2.58 -13.14
N GLN A 157 -9.91 -3.06 -14.18
CA GLN A 157 -11.11 -3.88 -13.99
C GLN A 157 -10.70 -5.33 -13.78
N ILE A 158 -10.95 -5.86 -12.58
CA ILE A 158 -10.59 -7.22 -12.21
C ILE A 158 -11.82 -7.89 -11.65
N GLN A 159 -12.31 -8.92 -12.35
CA GLN A 159 -13.48 -9.72 -11.96
C GLN A 159 -14.72 -8.87 -11.60
N GLY A 160 -14.94 -7.77 -12.34
CA GLY A 160 -16.11 -6.90 -12.15
C GLY A 160 -15.96 -5.79 -11.09
N ALA A 161 -14.80 -5.69 -10.44
CA ALA A 161 -14.48 -4.59 -9.52
C ALA A 161 -13.40 -3.67 -10.12
N ASP A 162 -13.55 -2.37 -9.91
CA ASP A 162 -12.51 -1.38 -10.23
C ASP A 162 -11.48 -1.33 -9.12
N TRP A 163 -10.20 -1.39 -9.51
CA TRP A 163 -9.06 -1.24 -8.63
C TRP A 163 -8.19 -0.09 -9.10
N ALA A 164 -8.01 0.92 -8.24
CA ALA A 164 -6.99 1.95 -8.50
C ALA A 164 -5.60 1.36 -8.19
N TYR A 165 -4.78 1.22 -9.23
CA TYR A 165 -3.41 0.71 -9.15
C TYR A 165 -2.42 1.88 -9.22
N LEU A 166 -1.39 1.83 -8.38
CA LEU A 166 -0.26 2.74 -8.47
C LEU A 166 1.01 2.11 -7.89
N GLU A 167 2.13 2.73 -8.22
CA GLU A 167 3.44 2.42 -7.69
C GLU A 167 3.98 3.60 -6.88
N SER A 168 4.83 3.30 -5.92
CA SER A 168 5.62 4.29 -5.18
C SER A 168 7.07 3.86 -5.18
N TRP A 169 7.94 4.76 -5.60
CA TRP A 169 9.36 4.49 -5.77
C TRP A 169 10.17 5.30 -4.78
N SER A 170 11.03 4.64 -4.00
CA SER A 170 11.86 5.34 -3.02
C SER A 170 12.77 6.35 -3.70
N ARG A 171 12.78 7.57 -3.17
CA ARG A 171 13.74 8.61 -3.54
C ARG A 171 14.89 8.60 -2.55
N LYS A 172 16.03 9.02 -3.05
CA LYS A 172 17.15 9.40 -2.21
C LYS A 172 16.86 10.83 -1.70
N PRO A 173 16.77 11.03 -0.38
CA PRO A 173 16.59 12.37 0.16
C PRO A 173 17.71 13.31 -0.24
N ALA A 174 17.36 14.58 -0.47
CA ALA A 174 18.30 15.59 -0.98
C ALA A 174 19.51 15.79 -0.06
N TRP A 175 19.33 15.61 1.25
CA TRP A 175 20.36 15.80 2.27
C TRP A 175 21.28 14.59 2.48
N ILE A 176 20.99 13.42 1.90
CA ILE A 176 21.86 12.25 2.05
C ILE A 176 22.96 12.30 0.98
N GLU A 177 24.22 12.47 1.34
CA GLU A 177 25.36 12.44 0.40
C GLU A 177 25.90 11.02 0.16
N SER A 178 25.02 10.02 0.02
CA SER A 178 25.44 8.64 -0.26
C SER A 178 25.42 8.30 -1.75
N THR A 179 26.42 7.57 -2.24
CA THR A 179 26.41 6.96 -3.59
C THR A 179 25.64 5.64 -3.63
N ASP A 180 25.05 5.22 -2.50
CA ASP A 180 24.31 3.97 -2.39
C ASP A 180 23.04 3.96 -3.26
N ARG A 181 23.02 3.05 -4.24
CA ARG A 181 21.93 2.81 -5.18
C ARG A 181 20.96 1.71 -4.74
N TYR A 182 21.16 1.08 -3.58
CA TYR A 182 20.26 0.01 -3.12
C TYR A 182 18.81 0.49 -2.95
N ARG A 183 18.59 1.78 -2.64
CA ARG A 183 17.24 2.37 -2.57
C ARG A 183 16.48 2.31 -3.90
N ASP A 184 17.18 2.33 -5.03
CA ASP A 184 16.57 2.21 -6.37
C ASP A 184 15.92 0.83 -6.56
N ALA A 185 16.36 -0.17 -5.78
CA ALA A 185 15.80 -1.51 -5.78
C ALA A 185 14.58 -1.65 -4.83
N ASN A 186 14.12 -0.57 -4.22
CA ASN A 186 12.99 -0.57 -3.30
C ASN A 186 11.79 0.15 -3.90
N PHE A 187 10.63 -0.50 -3.85
CA PHE A 187 9.39 0.06 -4.34
C PHE A 187 8.20 -0.53 -3.59
N SER A 188 7.05 0.10 -3.73
CA SER A 188 5.77 -0.52 -3.38
C SER A 188 4.76 -0.39 -4.50
N VAL A 189 3.90 -1.39 -4.60
CA VAL A 189 2.70 -1.38 -5.44
C VAL A 189 1.50 -1.35 -4.51
N SER A 190 0.55 -0.46 -4.76
CA SER A 190 -0.69 -0.40 -4.01
C SER A 190 -1.88 -0.51 -4.94
N MET A 191 -2.88 -1.28 -4.53
CA MET A 191 -4.17 -1.37 -5.19
C MET A 191 -5.28 -1.07 -4.19
N TYR A 192 -6.23 -0.23 -4.60
CA TYR A 192 -7.30 0.25 -3.74
C TYR A 192 -8.65 -0.14 -4.33
N ALA A 193 -9.54 -0.65 -3.49
CA ALA A 193 -10.92 -0.98 -3.88
C ALA A 193 -11.90 -0.58 -2.79
N PRO A 194 -12.98 0.16 -3.11
CA PRO A 194 -14.07 0.42 -2.18
C PRO A 194 -14.78 -0.88 -1.76
N LEU A 195 -15.13 -0.99 -0.48
CA LEU A 195 -15.91 -2.11 0.06
C LEU A 195 -17.31 -1.67 0.51
N PHE A 196 -17.39 -0.46 1.07
CA PHE A 196 -18.60 0.24 1.52
C PHE A 196 -18.39 1.74 1.27
N GLU A 197 -19.41 2.56 1.50
CA GLU A 197 -19.28 4.02 1.37
C GLU A 197 -18.17 4.63 2.25
N ASP A 198 -17.87 4.01 3.39
CA ASP A 198 -16.89 4.48 4.38
C ASP A 198 -15.76 3.47 4.66
N LYS A 199 -15.63 2.43 3.81
CA LYS A 199 -14.57 1.40 3.93
C LYS A 199 -13.93 1.12 2.59
N TYR A 200 -12.61 0.94 2.60
CA TYR A 200 -11.89 0.48 1.42
C TYR A 200 -10.74 -0.47 1.79
N LEU A 201 -10.41 -1.35 0.86
CA LEU A 201 -9.28 -2.28 0.96
C LEU A 201 -8.06 -1.66 0.31
N ILE A 202 -6.92 -1.76 0.98
CA ILE A 202 -5.59 -1.54 0.42
C ILE A 202 -4.90 -2.91 0.31
N LEU A 203 -4.55 -3.27 -0.91
CA LEU A 203 -3.61 -4.35 -1.19
C LEU A 203 -2.24 -3.75 -1.48
N SER A 204 -1.27 -3.96 -0.60
CA SER A 204 0.08 -3.44 -0.76
C SER A 204 1.09 -4.54 -0.97
N PHE A 205 1.91 -4.39 -2.01
CA PHE A 205 3.14 -5.14 -2.20
C PHE A 205 4.34 -4.26 -1.89
N VAL A 206 5.26 -4.75 -1.07
CA VAL A 206 6.52 -4.05 -0.77
C VAL A 206 7.68 -4.91 -1.26
N GLY A 207 8.42 -4.38 -2.22
CA GLY A 207 9.58 -5.04 -2.83
C GLY A 207 10.88 -4.45 -2.29
N ILE A 208 11.76 -5.33 -1.80
CA ILE A 208 13.15 -4.99 -1.47
C ILE A 208 14.03 -5.84 -2.40
N GLY A 209 14.62 -5.20 -3.39
CA GLY A 209 15.42 -5.85 -4.42
C GLY A 209 16.93 -5.85 -4.15
N SER A 210 17.69 -6.14 -5.20
CA SER A 210 19.15 -6.06 -5.20
C SER A 210 19.67 -5.36 -6.45
N LEU A 211 20.92 -4.89 -6.40
CA LEU A 211 21.57 -4.30 -7.57
C LEU A 211 21.98 -5.36 -8.62
N PRO A 212 21.75 -5.13 -9.92
CA PRO A 212 21.19 -3.92 -10.53
C PRO A 212 19.67 -3.82 -10.33
N ALA A 213 19.22 -2.66 -9.86
CA ALA A 213 17.85 -2.43 -9.39
C ALA A 213 16.79 -2.74 -10.47
N GLU A 214 16.97 -2.26 -11.70
CA GLU A 214 15.99 -2.44 -12.77
C GLU A 214 15.68 -3.92 -13.04
N ALA A 215 16.71 -4.77 -13.13
CA ALA A 215 16.54 -6.19 -13.39
C ALA A 215 15.89 -6.92 -12.19
N SER A 216 16.33 -6.59 -10.97
CA SER A 216 15.74 -7.16 -9.75
C SER A 216 14.27 -6.77 -9.62
N ASN A 217 13.94 -5.49 -9.82
CA ASN A 217 12.58 -4.98 -9.70
C ASN A 217 11.68 -5.60 -10.75
N ARG A 218 12.14 -5.75 -12.00
CA ARG A 218 11.38 -6.43 -13.07
C ARG A 218 10.95 -7.84 -12.68
N ALA A 219 11.82 -8.61 -12.02
CA ALA A 219 11.49 -9.94 -11.55
C ALA A 219 10.45 -9.92 -10.40
N LEU A 220 10.56 -8.96 -9.47
CA LEU A 220 9.57 -8.75 -8.41
C LEU A 220 8.21 -8.32 -8.99
N PHE A 221 8.19 -7.37 -9.93
CA PHE A 221 6.98 -6.94 -10.64
C PHE A 221 6.31 -8.08 -11.39
N SER A 222 7.07 -8.89 -12.11
CA SER A 222 6.52 -10.07 -12.80
C SER A 222 5.80 -11.02 -11.83
N ARG A 223 6.30 -11.14 -10.59
CA ARG A 223 5.61 -11.91 -9.54
C ARG A 223 4.32 -11.25 -9.09
N ILE A 224 4.32 -9.93 -8.87
CA ILE A 224 3.12 -9.17 -8.50
C ILE A 224 2.06 -9.27 -9.60
N GLU A 225 2.43 -9.04 -10.86
CA GLU A 225 1.53 -9.13 -12.01
C GLU A 225 0.95 -10.54 -12.19
N SER A 226 1.66 -11.60 -11.77
CA SER A 226 1.11 -12.97 -11.78
C SER A 226 0.03 -13.21 -10.71
N ILE A 227 -0.04 -12.37 -9.67
CA ILE A 227 -1.00 -12.47 -8.57
C ILE A 227 -2.26 -11.66 -8.88
N ILE A 228 -2.12 -10.47 -9.47
CA ILE A 228 -3.21 -9.50 -9.70
C ILE A 228 -4.47 -10.12 -10.33
N PRO A 229 -4.40 -10.97 -11.37
CA PRO A 229 -5.60 -11.56 -11.99
C PRO A 229 -6.43 -12.45 -11.05
N SER A 230 -5.83 -12.94 -9.95
CA SER A 230 -6.52 -13.80 -8.97
C SER A 230 -7.38 -13.03 -7.97
N LEU A 231 -7.30 -11.70 -7.96
CA LEU A 231 -8.06 -10.87 -7.04
C LEU A 231 -9.55 -10.95 -7.35
N LYS A 232 -10.34 -11.07 -6.29
CA LYS A 232 -11.80 -11.09 -6.38
C LYS A 232 -12.41 -10.32 -5.22
N ILE A 233 -13.36 -9.43 -5.53
CA ILE A 233 -14.23 -8.78 -4.55
C ILE A 233 -15.67 -8.98 -5.02
N GLU A 234 -16.48 -9.60 -4.18
CA GLU A 234 -17.93 -9.69 -4.36
C GLU A 234 -18.59 -8.85 -3.26
N LEU A 235 -19.15 -7.70 -3.64
CA LEU A 235 -19.80 -6.79 -2.70
C LEU A 235 -21.07 -7.42 -2.11
N SER A 236 -21.28 -7.17 -0.81
CA SER A 236 -22.53 -7.54 -0.13
C SER A 236 -23.75 -6.83 -0.75
N PRO A 237 -24.99 -7.32 -0.54
CA PRO A 237 -26.19 -6.63 -1.01
C PRO A 237 -26.31 -5.18 -0.50
N SER A 238 -25.87 -4.90 0.73
CA SER A 238 -25.88 -3.53 1.27
C SER A 238 -24.83 -2.65 0.59
N ALA A 239 -23.62 -3.15 0.36
CA ALA A 239 -22.59 -2.44 -0.38
C ALA A 239 -22.98 -2.16 -1.84
N LEU A 240 -23.62 -3.13 -2.52
CA LEU A 240 -24.15 -2.95 -3.86
C LEU A 240 -25.22 -1.85 -3.92
N LYS A 241 -26.09 -1.80 -2.91
CA LYS A 241 -27.08 -0.73 -2.79
C LYS A 241 -26.41 0.64 -2.59
N GLN A 242 -25.44 0.74 -1.68
CA GLN A 242 -24.66 1.96 -1.46
C GLN A 242 -23.94 2.43 -2.73
N LYS A 243 -23.33 1.50 -3.48
CA LYS A 243 -22.70 1.79 -4.77
C LYS A 243 -23.71 2.36 -5.77
N ALA A 244 -24.86 1.71 -5.94
CA ALA A 244 -25.90 2.18 -6.85
C ALA A 244 -26.48 3.55 -6.43
N ASP A 245 -26.61 3.81 -5.13
CA ASP A 245 -27.06 5.10 -4.61
C ASP A 245 -26.00 6.20 -4.85
N ALA A 246 -24.71 5.89 -4.71
CA ALA A 246 -23.60 6.78 -5.05
C ALA A 246 -23.56 7.09 -6.55
N GLU A 247 -23.72 6.09 -7.42
CA GLU A 247 -23.77 6.27 -8.88
C GLU A 247 -24.94 7.18 -9.31
N LYS A 248 -26.11 7.06 -8.66
CA LYS A 248 -27.24 7.97 -8.91
C LYS A 248 -26.98 9.39 -8.41
N LYS A 249 -26.30 9.53 -7.27
CA LYS A 249 -26.00 10.82 -6.66
C LYS A 249 -24.88 11.56 -7.41
N PHE A 250 -23.96 10.81 -8.01
CA PHE A 250 -22.76 11.33 -8.69
C PHE A 250 -22.60 10.68 -10.08
N PRO A 251 -23.54 10.92 -11.02
CA PRO A 251 -23.57 10.19 -12.30
C PRO A 251 -22.36 10.47 -13.21
N ASP A 252 -21.72 11.63 -13.05
CA ASP A 252 -20.58 12.05 -13.87
C ASP A 252 -19.22 11.78 -13.22
N ALA A 253 -19.20 11.24 -12.00
CA ALA A 253 -17.96 11.04 -11.26
C ALA A 253 -17.16 9.86 -11.83
N HIS A 254 -15.91 10.12 -12.17
CA HIS A 254 -15.00 9.13 -12.76
C HIS A 254 -13.58 9.31 -12.24
N TYR A 255 -12.79 8.23 -12.27
CA TYR A 255 -11.37 8.31 -11.96
C TYR A 255 -10.62 9.05 -13.06
N SER A 256 -9.52 9.69 -12.69
CA SER A 256 -8.55 10.18 -13.65
C SER A 256 -8.00 9.01 -14.48
N GLN A 257 -7.97 9.15 -15.81
CA GLN A 257 -7.42 8.12 -16.71
C GLN A 257 -5.92 7.93 -16.53
N SER A 258 -5.21 9.02 -16.22
CA SER A 258 -3.78 9.06 -15.98
C SER A 258 -3.48 10.07 -14.89
N ARG A 259 -2.38 9.88 -14.17
CA ARG A 259 -1.94 10.81 -13.15
C ARG A 259 -0.42 10.86 -13.08
N GLU A 260 0.12 12.08 -13.03
CA GLU A 260 1.53 12.33 -12.76
C GLU A 260 1.83 12.20 -11.26
N PRO A 261 3.09 11.90 -10.87
CA PRO A 261 3.47 11.90 -9.47
C PRO A 261 3.22 13.25 -8.80
N GLU A 262 2.82 13.22 -7.53
CA GLU A 262 2.60 14.44 -6.76
C GLU A 262 3.91 15.23 -6.63
N PRO A 263 3.90 16.56 -6.88
CA PRO A 263 5.07 17.41 -6.79
C PRO A 263 5.38 17.80 -5.34
N TRP A 264 5.37 16.81 -4.43
CA TRP A 264 5.60 17.04 -3.01
C TRP A 264 6.98 17.64 -2.76
N LYS A 265 7.00 18.67 -1.92
CA LYS A 265 8.20 19.23 -1.32
C LYS A 265 8.45 18.54 0.01
N TYR A 266 9.65 18.01 0.15
CA TYR A 266 10.15 17.42 1.39
C TYR A 266 11.05 18.43 2.10
N TYR A 267 11.21 18.26 3.41
CA TYR A 267 12.04 19.09 4.26
C TYR A 267 13.49 19.07 3.80
N THR A 268 14.20 20.14 4.11
CA THR A 268 15.60 20.29 3.70
C THR A 268 16.58 20.00 4.82
N SER A 269 16.13 20.08 6.09
CA SER A 269 16.96 19.76 7.25
C SER A 269 16.15 19.20 8.42
N PHE A 270 16.85 18.50 9.30
CA PHE A 270 16.38 18.05 10.60
C PHE A 270 17.47 18.35 11.61
N ARG A 271 17.09 18.62 12.87
CA ARG A 271 18.01 18.69 13.99
C ARG A 271 17.50 17.85 15.14
N GLU A 272 18.40 17.47 16.03
CA GLU A 272 18.01 16.94 17.34
C GLU A 272 17.31 18.05 18.12
N GLY A 273 16.16 17.71 18.71
CA GLY A 273 15.47 18.63 19.61
C GLY A 273 16.05 18.60 21.01
N ASP A 274 15.94 19.73 21.69
CA ASP A 274 16.27 19.86 23.10
C ASP A 274 15.08 19.40 23.95
N VAL A 275 15.04 18.09 24.24
CA VAL A 275 13.98 17.47 25.06
C VAL A 275 13.88 18.12 26.45
N LEU A 276 14.99 18.65 26.99
CA LEU A 276 14.99 19.38 28.28
C LEU A 276 14.28 20.73 28.21
N LYS A 277 14.10 21.27 26.99
CA LYS A 277 13.29 22.47 26.71
C LYS A 277 11.87 22.14 26.22
N GLY A 278 11.50 20.86 26.19
CA GLY A 278 10.18 20.40 25.74
C GLY A 278 10.05 20.26 24.22
N GLU A 279 11.17 20.18 23.48
CA GLU A 279 11.14 19.88 22.05
C GLU A 279 11.07 18.36 21.79
N ASP A 280 10.53 17.97 20.63
CA ASP A 280 10.56 16.59 20.16
C ASP A 280 12.00 16.14 19.83
N GLU A 281 12.32 14.86 20.00
CA GLU A 281 13.67 14.32 19.74
C GLU A 281 14.21 14.66 18.33
N LEU A 282 13.31 14.78 17.35
CA LEU A 282 13.63 15.19 15.98
C LEU A 282 12.82 16.43 15.61
N VAL A 283 13.48 17.58 15.49
CA VAL A 283 12.87 18.81 15.02
C VAL A 283 13.03 18.91 13.51
N ILE A 284 11.91 19.00 12.82
CA ILE A 284 11.85 19.15 11.37
C ILE A 284 11.99 20.63 11.01
N GLU A 285 12.92 20.94 10.11
CA GLU A 285 13.21 22.32 9.71
C GLU A 285 12.85 22.57 8.23
N GLY A 286 12.10 23.64 8.01
CA GLY A 286 11.71 24.11 6.67
C GLY A 286 10.32 23.62 6.22
N PRO A 287 9.74 24.27 5.19
CA PRO A 287 8.39 23.97 4.75
C PRO A 287 8.31 22.65 3.97
N CYS A 288 7.26 21.87 4.20
CA CYS A 288 6.86 20.76 3.34
C CYS A 288 5.55 21.06 2.60
N SER A 289 5.20 20.22 1.62
CA SER A 289 3.86 20.26 1.05
C SER A 289 2.81 19.94 2.12
N PRO A 290 1.63 20.60 2.12
CA PRO A 290 0.52 20.22 2.98
C PRO A 290 -0.17 18.94 2.49
N PRO A 291 -1.00 18.28 3.32
CA PRO A 291 -1.83 17.17 2.88
C PRO A 291 -2.82 17.61 1.79
N PRO A 292 -3.17 16.72 0.82
CA PRO A 292 -4.20 17.00 -0.17
C PRO A 292 -5.57 17.34 0.46
N SER A 293 -6.32 18.26 -0.13
CA SER A 293 -7.70 18.55 0.30
C SER A 293 -8.62 17.36 0.03
N LEU A 294 -9.42 16.99 1.03
CA LEU A 294 -10.49 16.00 0.91
C LEU A 294 -11.83 16.61 0.47
N LEU A 295 -11.94 17.93 0.47
CA LEU A 295 -13.07 18.72 -0.04
C LEU A 295 -12.71 19.30 -1.40
#